data_AF-A0A509EGG1-F1
#
_entry.id   AF-A0A509EGG1-F1
#
_cell.length_a   1.000
_cell.length_b   1.000
_cell.length_c   1.000
_cell.angle_alpha   90.00
_cell.angle_beta   90.00
_cell.angle_gamma   90.00
#
_symmetry.space_group_name_H-M   'P 1'
#
loop_
_entity.id
_entity.type
_entity.pdbx_description
1 polymer ?
#
loop_
_entity_poly.entity_id
_entity_poly.type
_entity_poly.pdbx_seq_one_letter_code
_entity_poly.pdbx_strand_id
1 'polypeptide(L)'
;MIRSLPILLLALWLGPVQGALAQAVESAPPPEAETVVEEPRPGPPPPLPDIADPNSRTGESLGEPGPRSGIPKALRGSAAKSGGPVNDLNPSGQPEEAPLPKADLSAVLAGKALFHGRYCGSGQQGEGLAPTDDLDAACMRHDACYDAAGYRSCACDAALKREAAAVSERPGLSRQVRERALSVTEAADAMGCKAP
;
A
#
# COMPACT_ATOMS: atom_id res chain seq x y z
N MET A 1 -3.45 -44.62 54.08
CA MET A 1 -2.29 -43.78 54.44
C MET A 1 -2.70 -42.32 54.31
N ILE A 2 -2.07 -41.47 55.12
CA ILE A 2 -2.49 -40.16 55.60
C ILE A 2 -2.71 -39.10 54.49
N ARG A 3 -3.72 -38.26 54.74
CA ARG A 3 -4.12 -37.02 54.05
C ARG A 3 -2.97 -36.02 53.90
N SER A 4 -2.95 -35.21 52.83
CA SER A 4 -2.78 -33.73 52.88
C SER A 4 -2.76 -33.10 51.47
N LEU A 5 -3.72 -32.20 51.24
CA LEU A 5 -3.72 -31.03 50.34
C LEU A 5 -4.11 -29.84 51.26
N PRO A 6 -4.09 -28.55 50.88
CA PRO A 6 -3.41 -27.79 49.80
C PRO A 6 -2.76 -26.48 50.33
N ILE A 7 -1.88 -25.76 49.59
CA ILE A 7 -1.79 -24.28 49.73
C ILE A 7 -1.51 -23.61 48.37
N LEU A 8 -2.48 -22.79 47.99
CA LEU A 8 -2.54 -21.81 46.93
C LEU A 8 -1.75 -20.54 47.35
N LEU A 9 -0.85 -20.02 46.51
CA LEU A 9 -0.26 -18.68 46.70
C LEU A 9 -0.34 -17.88 45.40
N LEU A 10 -1.37 -17.04 45.36
CA LEU A 10 -1.66 -16.03 44.33
C LEU A 10 -0.89 -14.75 44.72
N ALA A 11 0.10 -14.33 43.93
CA ALA A 11 0.83 -13.08 44.17
C ALA A 11 0.23 -11.96 43.31
N LEU A 12 -0.61 -11.11 43.92
CA LEU A 12 -1.06 -9.84 43.35
C LEU A 12 0.07 -8.80 43.42
N TRP A 13 0.42 -8.21 42.28
CA TRP A 13 1.26 -7.01 42.21
C TRP A 13 0.37 -5.77 42.07
N LEU A 14 0.30 -4.96 43.13
CA LEU A 14 -0.23 -3.60 43.10
C LEU A 14 0.89 -2.63 42.70
N GLY A 15 0.74 -1.93 41.58
CA GLY A 15 1.56 -0.76 41.22
C GLY A 15 0.86 0.55 41.63
N PRO A 16 1.59 1.58 42.12
CA PRO A 16 0.99 2.82 42.58
C PRO A 16 0.72 3.80 41.43
N VAL A 17 -0.49 4.37 41.43
CA VAL A 17 -0.88 5.54 40.64
C VAL A 17 -0.50 6.79 41.44
N GLN A 18 0.37 7.63 40.89
CA GLN A 18 0.64 9.01 41.32
C GLN A 18 0.15 9.90 40.17
N GLY A 19 -0.66 10.94 40.28
CA GLY A 19 -0.95 11.85 41.39
C GLY A 19 -0.99 13.25 40.75
N ALA A 20 -2.19 13.76 40.46
CA ALA A 20 -2.40 15.06 39.83
C ALA A 20 -2.06 16.22 40.78
N LEU A 21 -1.53 17.33 40.25
CA LEU A 21 -1.60 18.64 40.91
C LEU A 21 -1.95 19.73 39.90
N ALA A 22 -3.09 20.38 40.17
CA ALA A 22 -3.53 21.64 39.60
C ALA A 22 -2.94 22.81 40.41
N GLN A 23 -2.67 23.94 39.75
CA GLN A 23 -2.49 25.23 40.43
C GLN A 23 -3.43 26.26 39.82
N ALA A 24 -4.15 26.94 40.70
CA ALA A 24 -5.14 27.96 40.41
C ALA A 24 -4.54 29.37 40.58
N VAL A 25 -4.88 30.24 39.62
CA VAL A 25 -5.25 31.67 39.67
C VAL A 25 -4.72 32.56 40.81
N GLU A 26 -4.08 33.68 40.45
CA GLU A 26 -3.92 34.91 41.24
C GLU A 26 -4.53 36.10 40.43
N SER A 27 -5.09 37.12 41.10
CA SER A 27 -6.02 38.11 40.53
C SER A 27 -5.59 39.60 40.69
N ALA A 28 -5.75 40.36 39.59
CA ALA A 28 -6.03 41.81 39.32
C ALA A 28 -5.38 42.99 40.14
N PRO A 29 -5.18 44.20 39.54
CA PRO A 29 -6.23 45.26 39.43
C PRO A 29 -6.20 46.17 38.14
N PRO A 30 -7.17 47.10 37.93
CA PRO A 30 -7.57 47.73 36.63
C PRO A 30 -7.26 49.25 36.58
N PRO A 31 -7.89 50.13 35.75
CA PRO A 31 -8.59 50.03 34.43
C PRO A 31 -8.01 51.02 33.37
N GLU A 32 -8.39 50.94 32.09
CA GLU A 32 -8.63 52.12 31.24
C GLU A 32 -9.34 51.72 29.92
N ALA A 33 -10.24 52.60 29.48
CA ALA A 33 -11.26 52.37 28.46
C ALA A 33 -10.69 52.34 27.05
N GLU A 34 -11.28 51.54 26.13
CA GLU A 34 -11.46 51.92 24.73
C GLU A 34 -12.32 50.90 23.94
N THR A 35 -13.43 51.42 23.39
CA THR A 35 -14.18 51.00 22.19
C THR A 35 -14.53 49.51 21.98
N VAL A 36 -15.82 49.18 22.13
CA VAL A 36 -16.42 47.95 21.61
C VAL A 36 -16.44 48.01 20.07
N VAL A 37 -15.60 47.20 19.44
CA VAL A 37 -15.78 46.79 18.03
C VAL A 37 -16.29 45.36 18.08
N GLU A 38 -17.50 45.12 17.59
CA GLU A 38 -18.06 43.77 17.49
C GLU A 38 -17.32 42.99 16.40
N GLU A 39 -16.44 42.08 16.83
CA GLU A 39 -15.70 41.18 15.94
C GLU A 39 -16.66 40.11 15.38
N PRO A 40 -16.64 39.80 14.07
CA PRO A 40 -17.51 38.78 13.49
C PRO A 40 -17.23 37.43 14.14
N ARG A 41 -18.22 36.86 14.84
CA ARG A 41 -18.08 35.54 15.47
C ARG A 41 -17.77 34.49 14.39
N PRO A 42 -16.65 33.75 14.51
CA PRO A 42 -16.35 32.67 13.58
C PRO A 42 -17.47 31.63 13.61
N GLY A 43 -17.94 31.22 12.43
CA GLY A 43 -18.86 30.09 12.30
C GLY A 43 -18.23 28.80 12.84
N PRO A 44 -19.04 27.79 13.18
CA PRO A 44 -18.53 26.52 13.68
C PRO A 44 -17.52 25.91 12.71
N PRO A 45 -16.42 25.32 13.21
CA PRO A 45 -15.42 24.71 12.36
C PRO A 45 -16.07 23.58 11.53
N PRO A 46 -15.61 23.38 10.28
CA PRO A 46 -16.09 22.26 9.49
C PRO A 46 -15.83 20.95 10.23
N PRO A 47 -16.72 19.95 10.11
CA PRO A 47 -16.53 18.67 10.78
C PRO A 47 -15.20 18.06 10.32
N LEU A 48 -14.45 17.56 11.30
CA LEU A 48 -13.19 16.87 11.02
C LEU A 48 -13.47 15.61 10.18
N PRO A 49 -12.61 15.30 9.19
CA PRO A 49 -12.78 14.10 8.39
C PRO A 49 -12.70 12.85 9.28
N ASP A 50 -13.58 11.89 9.02
CA ASP A 50 -13.59 10.64 9.76
C ASP A 50 -12.39 9.79 9.33
N ILE A 51 -11.40 9.67 10.21
CA ILE A 51 -10.12 8.99 9.94
C ILE A 51 -10.28 7.47 10.10
N ALA A 52 -11.44 6.99 10.58
CA ALA A 52 -11.67 5.57 10.86
C ALA A 52 -12.01 4.72 9.62
N ASP A 53 -12.35 5.33 8.48
CA ASP A 53 -12.63 4.62 7.23
C ASP A 53 -11.67 5.08 6.12
N PRO A 54 -10.68 4.25 5.72
CA PRO A 54 -9.69 4.62 4.71
C PRO A 54 -10.27 4.82 3.31
N ASN A 55 -11.53 4.42 3.07
CA ASN A 55 -12.25 4.59 1.81
C ASN A 55 -13.44 5.55 1.89
N SER A 56 -13.70 6.19 3.04
CA SER A 56 -14.78 7.18 3.22
C SER A 56 -14.53 8.54 2.57
N ARG A 57 -13.62 8.64 1.59
CA ARG A 57 -13.68 9.76 0.66
C ARG A 57 -15.01 9.63 -0.09
N THR A 58 -16.00 10.43 0.28
CA THR A 58 -17.07 10.89 -0.60
C THR A 58 -16.48 11.78 -1.70
N GLY A 59 -15.49 11.26 -2.41
CA GLY A 59 -14.87 11.88 -3.56
C GLY A 59 -15.52 11.27 -4.80
N GLU A 60 -16.18 12.11 -5.57
CA GLU A 60 -16.48 11.81 -6.96
C GLU A 60 -15.27 11.17 -7.66
N SER A 61 -15.55 10.31 -8.66
CA SER A 61 -14.58 9.68 -9.56
C SER A 61 -13.34 10.55 -9.80
N LEU A 62 -12.14 10.00 -9.55
CA LEU A 62 -10.86 10.65 -9.86
C LEU A 62 -10.68 10.94 -11.36
N GLY A 63 -11.57 10.45 -12.22
CA GLY A 63 -11.58 10.74 -13.65
C GLY A 63 -12.09 12.14 -14.00
N GLU A 64 -12.79 12.83 -13.10
CA GLU A 64 -13.38 14.14 -13.37
C GLU A 64 -13.25 15.08 -12.17
N PRO A 65 -12.78 16.33 -12.36
CA PRO A 65 -12.78 17.31 -11.29
C PRO A 65 -14.22 17.63 -10.87
N GLY A 66 -14.50 17.44 -9.57
CA GLY A 66 -15.80 17.72 -8.98
C GLY A 66 -16.25 19.18 -9.17
N PRO A 67 -17.53 19.49 -8.86
CA PRO A 67 -18.18 20.77 -9.16
C PRO A 67 -17.56 21.97 -8.42
N ARG A 68 -16.67 21.73 -7.45
CA ARG A 68 -15.89 22.75 -6.72
C ARG A 68 -14.48 22.97 -7.26
N SER A 69 -14.10 22.30 -8.35
CA SER A 69 -12.80 22.51 -8.97
C SER A 69 -12.73 23.89 -9.63
N GLY A 70 -11.83 24.74 -9.14
CA GLY A 70 -11.53 26.05 -9.75
C GLY A 70 -10.81 25.96 -11.10
N ILE A 71 -10.62 24.76 -11.65
CA ILE A 71 -9.98 24.54 -12.94
C ILE A 71 -11.00 24.87 -14.05
N PRO A 72 -10.72 25.85 -14.94
CA PRO A 72 -11.58 26.14 -16.08
C PRO A 72 -11.85 24.88 -16.90
N LYS A 73 -13.10 24.69 -17.36
CA LYS A 73 -13.52 23.47 -18.08
C LYS A 73 -12.69 23.20 -19.35
N ALA A 74 -12.16 24.26 -19.98
CA ALA A 74 -11.26 24.18 -21.14
C ALA A 74 -9.85 23.64 -20.78
N LEU A 75 -9.44 23.74 -19.52
CA LEU A 75 -8.17 23.24 -19.00
C LEU A 75 -8.31 21.87 -18.33
N ARG A 76 -9.53 21.33 -18.26
CA ARG A 76 -9.83 20.01 -17.71
C ARG A 76 -9.27 18.94 -18.64
N GLY A 77 -8.41 18.07 -18.12
CA GLY A 77 -7.72 17.06 -18.92
C GLY A 77 -6.56 17.62 -19.76
N SER A 78 -6.21 18.91 -19.63
CA SER A 78 -5.03 19.46 -20.29
C SER A 78 -3.77 18.74 -19.86
N ALA A 79 -3.61 18.37 -18.59
CA ALA A 79 -2.48 17.57 -18.12
C ALA A 79 -2.34 16.22 -18.87
N ALA A 80 -3.46 15.62 -19.33
CA ALA A 80 -3.45 14.39 -20.12
C ALA A 80 -3.20 14.64 -21.62
N LYS A 81 -3.43 15.85 -22.13
CA LYS A 81 -3.25 16.24 -23.54
C LYS A 81 -1.94 16.97 -23.83
N SER A 82 -1.41 17.70 -22.85
CA SER A 82 -0.35 18.67 -23.05
C SER A 82 1.03 18.11 -22.76
N GLY A 83 1.18 16.80 -22.53
CA GLY A 83 2.47 16.18 -22.22
C GLY A 83 3.27 17.05 -21.24
N GLY A 84 2.77 17.21 -20.01
CA GLY A 84 3.40 18.08 -19.01
C GLY A 84 4.87 17.69 -18.75
N PRO A 85 5.59 18.35 -17.82
CA PRO A 85 7.03 18.14 -17.60
C PRO A 85 7.44 16.66 -17.32
N VAL A 86 6.47 15.80 -17.02
CA VAL A 86 6.63 14.34 -16.95
C VAL A 86 6.99 13.70 -18.31
N ASN A 87 6.52 14.27 -19.41
CA ASN A 87 6.80 13.81 -20.77
C ASN A 87 8.20 14.28 -21.26
N ASP A 88 8.71 15.39 -20.71
CA ASP A 88 10.09 15.84 -20.93
C ASP A 88 11.12 14.89 -20.27
N LEU A 89 10.69 14.08 -19.31
CA LEU A 89 11.46 12.97 -18.73
C LEU A 89 11.43 11.69 -19.59
N ASN A 90 10.72 11.70 -20.72
CA ASN A 90 10.76 10.64 -21.74
C ASN A 90 11.56 11.14 -22.97
N PRO A 91 12.91 11.16 -22.89
CA PRO A 91 13.76 11.76 -23.92
C PRO A 91 13.70 11.03 -25.28
N SER A 92 13.11 9.84 -25.33
CA SER A 92 13.17 8.94 -26.48
C SER A 92 12.03 9.14 -27.48
N GLY A 93 10.98 9.90 -27.13
CA GLY A 93 9.80 10.10 -27.98
C GLY A 93 9.12 8.81 -28.46
N GLN A 94 9.45 7.66 -27.85
CA GLN A 94 8.91 6.36 -28.23
C GLN A 94 7.43 6.33 -27.82
N PRO A 95 6.53 5.83 -28.68
CA PRO A 95 5.15 5.59 -28.29
C PRO A 95 5.13 4.82 -26.98
N GLU A 96 4.35 5.30 -26.01
CA GLU A 96 4.14 4.59 -24.76
C GLU A 96 3.78 3.14 -25.10
N GLU A 97 4.58 2.20 -24.60
CA GLU A 97 4.40 0.79 -24.93
C GLU A 97 2.96 0.40 -24.64
N ALA A 98 2.33 -0.33 -25.59
CA ALA A 98 0.94 -0.73 -25.44
C ALA A 98 0.76 -1.34 -24.04
N PRO A 99 -0.20 -0.87 -23.24
CA PRO A 99 -0.36 -1.35 -21.88
C PRO A 99 -0.47 -2.87 -21.88
N LEU A 100 0.38 -3.53 -21.11
CA LEU A 100 0.23 -4.95 -20.85
C LEU A 100 -1.20 -5.18 -20.31
N PRO A 101 -1.86 -6.29 -20.67
CA PRO A 101 -3.19 -6.59 -20.16
C PRO A 101 -3.20 -6.44 -18.64
N LYS A 102 -4.02 -5.51 -18.15
CA LYS A 102 -4.22 -5.31 -16.72
C LYS A 102 -5.18 -6.39 -16.26
N ALA A 103 -4.68 -7.37 -15.52
CA ALA A 103 -5.54 -8.32 -14.84
C ALA A 103 -6.36 -7.58 -13.77
N ASP A 104 -7.60 -7.98 -13.57
CA ASP A 104 -8.40 -7.50 -12.45
C ASP A 104 -7.71 -7.90 -11.13
N LEU A 105 -7.32 -6.92 -10.32
CA LEU A 105 -6.55 -7.16 -9.10
C LEU A 105 -7.31 -8.11 -8.16
N SER A 106 -8.63 -7.98 -8.08
CA SER A 106 -9.46 -8.85 -7.25
C SER A 106 -9.40 -10.30 -7.73
N ALA A 107 -9.44 -10.53 -9.05
CA ALA A 107 -9.25 -11.84 -9.65
C ALA A 107 -7.85 -12.40 -9.42
N VAL A 108 -6.80 -11.57 -9.50
CA VAL A 108 -5.42 -11.98 -9.21
C VAL A 108 -5.28 -12.44 -7.75
N LEU A 109 -5.77 -11.64 -6.81
CA LEU A 109 -5.75 -11.96 -5.38
C LEU A 109 -6.59 -13.20 -5.06
N ALA A 110 -7.68 -13.43 -5.79
CA ALA A 110 -8.52 -14.61 -5.67
C ALA A 110 -7.96 -15.85 -6.42
N GLY A 111 -6.79 -15.75 -7.08
CA GLY A 111 -6.20 -16.84 -7.86
C GLY A 111 -6.99 -17.24 -9.11
N LYS A 112 -7.87 -16.35 -9.59
CA LYS A 112 -8.69 -16.56 -10.80
C LYS A 112 -8.02 -15.98 -12.05
N ALA A 113 -6.97 -15.18 -11.88
CA ALA A 113 -6.19 -14.58 -12.94
C ALA A 113 -4.71 -14.56 -12.55
N LEU A 114 -3.85 -14.55 -13.56
CA LEU A 114 -2.42 -14.36 -13.36
C LEU A 114 -2.10 -12.87 -13.36
N PHE A 115 -1.12 -12.49 -12.54
CA PHE A 115 -0.57 -11.14 -12.51
C PHE A 115 0.20 -10.82 -13.79
N HIS A 116 0.95 -11.80 -14.30
CA HIS A 116 1.79 -11.64 -15.47
C HIS A 116 2.07 -13.00 -16.13
N GLY A 117 2.20 -13.01 -17.46
CA GLY A 117 2.54 -14.21 -18.22
C GLY A 117 1.63 -15.40 -17.94
N ARG A 118 2.25 -16.58 -17.82
CA ARG A 118 1.60 -17.88 -17.63
C ARG A 118 1.83 -18.48 -16.25
N TYR A 119 2.74 -17.91 -15.46
CA TYR A 119 3.19 -18.47 -14.18
C TYR A 119 3.14 -17.48 -13.02
N CYS A 120 3.19 -16.15 -13.26
CA CYS A 120 3.18 -15.22 -12.14
C CYS A 120 1.75 -15.05 -11.56
N GLY A 121 1.44 -15.77 -10.49
CA GLY A 121 0.15 -15.67 -9.79
C GLY A 121 -0.09 -16.87 -8.86
N SER A 122 -1.31 -17.00 -8.34
CA SER A 122 -1.73 -18.25 -7.70
C SER A 122 -2.16 -19.23 -8.78
N GLY A 123 -1.40 -20.32 -8.95
CA GLY A 123 -1.57 -21.28 -10.04
C GLY A 123 -0.89 -20.82 -11.33
N GLN A 124 -1.10 -21.58 -12.42
CA GLN A 124 -0.47 -21.37 -13.72
C GLN A 124 -1.41 -21.73 -14.88
N GLN A 125 -1.16 -21.18 -16.08
CA GLN A 125 -1.96 -21.42 -17.28
C GLN A 125 -1.71 -22.77 -17.98
N GLY A 126 -0.76 -23.59 -17.51
CA GLY A 126 -0.57 -24.96 -17.98
C GLY A 126 0.86 -25.47 -17.86
N GLU A 127 1.01 -26.74 -17.48
CA GLU A 127 2.32 -27.41 -17.40
C GLU A 127 2.91 -27.56 -18.80
N GLY A 128 4.21 -27.33 -18.94
CA GLY A 128 4.94 -27.54 -20.20
C GLY A 128 4.78 -26.44 -21.25
N LEU A 129 4.08 -25.34 -20.96
CA LEU A 129 4.15 -24.14 -21.79
C LEU A 129 5.47 -23.41 -21.58
N ALA A 130 5.97 -22.73 -22.61
CA ALA A 130 7.12 -21.86 -22.44
C ALA A 130 6.70 -20.60 -21.66
N PRO A 131 7.55 -20.04 -20.77
CA PRO A 131 7.31 -18.73 -20.18
C PRO A 131 7.26 -17.64 -21.26
N THR A 132 6.48 -16.59 -21.04
CA THR A 132 6.32 -15.50 -22.03
C THR A 132 7.51 -14.55 -22.08
N ASP A 133 8.19 -14.37 -20.95
CA ASP A 133 9.41 -13.58 -20.82
C ASP A 133 10.24 -14.06 -19.61
N ASP A 134 11.31 -13.33 -19.28
CA ASP A 134 12.22 -13.70 -18.19
C ASP A 134 11.62 -13.52 -16.80
N LEU A 135 10.63 -12.63 -16.62
CA LEU A 135 9.90 -12.51 -15.36
C LEU A 135 9.02 -13.75 -15.17
N ASP A 136 8.29 -14.11 -16.21
CA ASP A 136 7.44 -15.31 -16.23
C ASP A 136 8.27 -16.59 -16.02
N ALA A 137 9.49 -16.64 -16.56
CA ALA A 137 10.42 -17.75 -16.33
C ALA A 137 10.89 -17.86 -14.86
N ALA A 138 11.03 -16.73 -14.15
CA ALA A 138 11.33 -16.73 -12.72
C ALA A 138 10.15 -17.26 -11.90
N CYS A 139 8.93 -16.84 -12.24
CA CYS A 139 7.70 -17.37 -11.62
C CYS A 139 7.54 -18.87 -11.86
N MET A 140 7.80 -19.35 -13.08
CA MET A 140 7.76 -20.79 -13.41
C MET A 140 8.73 -21.61 -12.55
N ARG A 141 9.95 -21.10 -12.32
CA ARG A 141 10.92 -21.77 -11.44
C ARG A 141 10.49 -21.76 -9.97
N HIS A 142 9.84 -20.69 -9.53
CA HIS A 142 9.29 -20.57 -8.18
C HIS A 142 8.17 -21.59 -7.94
N ASP A 143 7.23 -21.72 -8.87
CA ASP A 143 6.15 -22.73 -8.81
C ASP A 143 6.74 -24.14 -8.72
N ALA A 144 7.68 -24.48 -9.61
CA ALA A 144 8.35 -25.77 -9.58
C ALA A 144 9.13 -26.03 -8.28
N CYS A 145 9.68 -24.99 -7.67
CA CYS A 145 10.36 -25.07 -6.37
C CYS A 145 9.37 -25.39 -5.24
N TYR A 146 8.21 -24.74 -5.24
CA TYR A 146 7.12 -25.04 -4.30
C TYR A 146 6.62 -26.48 -4.47
N ASP A 147 6.41 -26.94 -5.70
CA ASP A 147 5.98 -28.31 -5.98
C ASP A 147 7.00 -29.34 -5.49
N ALA A 148 8.29 -29.11 -5.74
CA ALA A 148 9.36 -29.98 -5.28
C ALA A 148 9.52 -29.97 -3.75
N ALA A 149 9.33 -28.82 -3.11
CA ALA A 149 9.41 -28.69 -1.65
C ALA A 149 8.18 -29.31 -0.95
N GLY A 150 7.00 -29.26 -1.57
CA GLY A 150 5.73 -29.68 -0.97
C GLY A 150 5.20 -28.71 0.10
N TYR A 151 5.83 -27.54 0.26
CA TYR A 151 5.40 -26.47 1.16
C TYR A 151 5.92 -25.11 0.68
N ARG A 152 5.34 -24.02 1.22
CA ARG A 152 5.77 -22.64 0.97
C ARG A 152 7.14 -22.38 1.57
N SER A 153 8.19 -22.63 0.80
CA SER A 153 9.58 -22.60 1.28
C SER A 153 10.16 -21.18 1.20
N CYS A 154 10.75 -20.72 2.31
CA CYS A 154 11.46 -19.43 2.34
C CYS A 154 12.64 -19.38 1.36
N ALA A 155 13.25 -20.53 1.05
CA ALA A 155 14.34 -20.59 0.08
C ALA A 155 13.83 -20.36 -1.35
N CYS A 156 12.63 -20.86 -1.69
CA CYS A 156 12.00 -20.62 -2.97
C CYS A 156 11.63 -19.13 -3.12
N ASP A 157 11.04 -18.53 -2.09
CA ASP A 157 10.66 -17.11 -2.10
C ASP A 157 11.89 -16.20 -2.24
N ALA A 158 12.98 -16.51 -1.53
CA ALA A 158 14.23 -15.79 -1.65
C ALA A 158 14.86 -15.94 -3.05
N ALA A 159 14.69 -17.09 -3.71
CA ALA A 159 15.13 -17.27 -5.09
C ALA A 159 14.31 -16.42 -6.06
N LEU A 160 12.97 -16.45 -5.95
CA LEU A 160 12.08 -15.61 -6.75
C LEU A 160 12.43 -14.13 -6.61
N LYS A 161 12.60 -13.65 -5.37
CA LYS A 161 13.00 -12.26 -5.09
C LYS A 161 14.24 -11.86 -5.88
N ARG A 162 15.33 -12.66 -5.79
CA ARG A 162 16.59 -12.33 -6.47
C ARG A 162 16.44 -12.32 -7.99
N GLU A 163 15.71 -13.28 -8.54
CA GLU A 163 15.53 -13.39 -9.98
C GLU A 163 14.66 -12.25 -10.52
N ALA A 164 13.56 -11.92 -9.84
CA ALA A 164 12.70 -10.80 -10.19
C ALA A 164 13.42 -9.45 -10.05
N ALA A 165 14.24 -9.26 -9.01
CA ALA A 165 15.06 -8.07 -8.86
C ALA A 165 16.02 -7.89 -10.05
N ALA A 166 16.70 -8.95 -10.46
CA ALA A 166 17.61 -8.93 -11.63
C ALA A 166 16.87 -8.63 -12.95
N VAL A 167 15.60 -9.03 -13.08
CA VAL A 167 14.74 -8.63 -14.22
C VAL A 167 14.42 -7.15 -14.15
N SER A 168 14.06 -6.64 -12.95
CA SER A 168 13.68 -5.23 -12.75
C SER A 168 14.79 -4.23 -13.10
N GLU A 169 16.05 -4.62 -12.88
CA GLU A 169 17.23 -3.78 -13.10
C GLU A 169 17.73 -3.80 -14.55
N ARG A 170 17.12 -4.61 -15.43
CA ARG A 170 17.67 -4.89 -16.75
C ARG A 170 17.29 -3.81 -17.78
N PRO A 171 18.24 -3.00 -18.28
CA PRO A 171 17.92 -1.81 -19.08
C PRO A 171 17.31 -2.15 -20.46
N GLY A 172 17.56 -3.35 -20.98
CA GLY A 172 17.05 -3.80 -22.29
C GLY A 172 15.61 -4.31 -22.28
N LEU A 173 14.98 -4.47 -21.11
CA LEU A 173 13.58 -4.89 -21.00
C LEU A 173 12.64 -3.68 -21.01
N SER A 174 11.38 -3.87 -21.41
CA SER A 174 10.42 -2.78 -21.38
C SER A 174 10.14 -2.29 -19.97
N ARG A 175 9.79 -1.01 -19.84
CA ARG A 175 9.51 -0.39 -18.53
C ARG A 175 8.41 -1.15 -17.78
N GLN A 176 7.38 -1.61 -18.50
CA GLN A 176 6.27 -2.36 -17.91
C GLN A 176 6.71 -3.70 -17.33
N VAL A 177 7.58 -4.44 -18.02
CA VAL A 177 8.13 -5.71 -17.50
C VAL A 177 8.97 -5.45 -16.25
N ARG A 178 9.81 -4.40 -16.26
CA ARG A 178 10.63 -4.04 -15.11
C ARG A 178 9.80 -3.63 -13.88
N GLU A 179 8.74 -2.84 -14.09
CA GLU A 179 7.80 -2.44 -13.02
C GLU A 179 7.05 -3.64 -12.43
N ARG A 180 6.62 -4.59 -13.28
CA ARG A 180 6.01 -5.84 -12.82
C ARG A 180 7.01 -6.70 -12.05
N ALA A 181 8.25 -6.78 -12.51
CA ALA A 181 9.31 -7.53 -11.83
C ALA A 181 9.63 -6.96 -10.44
N LEU A 182 9.65 -5.63 -10.31
CA LEU A 182 9.76 -4.97 -9.02
C LEU A 182 8.57 -5.32 -8.11
N SER A 183 7.35 -5.30 -8.63
CA SER A 183 6.15 -5.70 -7.87
C SER A 183 6.23 -7.15 -7.38
N VAL A 184 6.75 -8.07 -8.22
CA VAL A 184 6.98 -9.47 -7.84
C VAL A 184 8.08 -9.60 -6.79
N THR A 185 9.12 -8.76 -6.84
CA THR A 185 10.20 -8.71 -5.84
C THR A 185 9.64 -8.37 -4.46
N GLU A 186 8.84 -7.31 -4.36
CA GLU A 186 8.19 -6.89 -3.11
C GLU A 186 7.18 -7.93 -2.61
N ALA A 187 6.42 -8.54 -3.53
CA ALA A 187 5.49 -9.60 -3.17
C ALA A 187 6.23 -10.82 -2.59
N ALA A 188 7.37 -11.21 -3.17
CA ALA A 188 8.17 -12.33 -2.69
C ALA A 188 8.71 -12.10 -1.27
N ASP A 189 9.02 -10.86 -0.90
CA ASP A 189 9.41 -10.50 0.47
C ASP A 189 8.26 -10.58 1.48
N ALA A 190 7.04 -10.28 1.03
CA ALA A 190 5.86 -10.26 1.89
C ALA A 190 5.18 -11.63 2.06
N MET A 191 5.57 -12.63 1.27
CA MET A 191 4.97 -13.96 1.34
C MET A 191 5.29 -14.68 2.65
N GLY A 192 4.25 -15.24 3.27
CA GLY A 192 4.43 -16.16 4.40
C GLY A 192 5.09 -17.46 3.94
N CYS A 193 6.18 -17.84 4.60
CA CYS A 193 7.00 -18.99 4.25
C CYS A 193 7.46 -19.77 5.49
N LYS A 194 7.92 -21.00 5.27
CA LYS A 194 8.52 -21.87 6.28
C LYS A 194 9.98 -22.20 5.89
N ALA A 195 10.88 -22.13 6.87
CA ALA A 195 12.25 -22.63 6.73
C ALA A 195 12.29 -24.17 6.84
N PRO A 196 13.23 -24.85 6.17
CA PRO A 196 13.32 -26.31 6.19
C PRO A 196 13.43 -26.90 7.61
#